data_AF-A0A1Y6BIK7-F1
#
_entry.id   AF-A0A1Y6BIK7-F1
#
_cell.length_a   1.000
_cell.length_b   1.000
_cell.length_c   1.000
_cell.angle_alpha   90.00
_cell.angle_beta   90.00
_cell.angle_gamma   90.00
#
_symmetry.space_group_name_H-M   'P 1'
#
loop_
_entity.id
_entity.type
_entity.pdbx_description
1 polymer ?
#
loop_
_entity_poly.entity_id
_entity_poly.type
_entity_poly.pdbx_seq_one_letter_code
_entity_poly.pdbx_strand_id
1 'polypeptide(L)'
;MASVELRPGDTLNIVWTSVQDTPLGVKEVESSFAFSYDELLTRLKSKGRAGKSRRSGTNGARFSRIVALSTNALRKGKWSTGADIDRGEVFTKLMEKFHELDEDEYKNITSNARNSILSLYEQSSFLNTEQKQELGSIVNAVGGLSH
;
A
#
# COMPACT_ATOMS: atom_id res chain seq x y z
N MET A 1 8.78 20.71 -11.14
CA MET A 1 9.09 19.66 -12.13
C MET A 1 8.13 19.81 -13.28
N ALA A 2 8.61 19.89 -14.52
CA ALA A 2 7.74 19.96 -15.69
C ALA A 2 7.01 18.62 -15.88
N SER A 3 5.71 18.66 -16.11
CA SER A 3 4.95 17.47 -16.54
C SER A 3 5.30 17.22 -18.01
N VAL A 4 5.93 16.08 -18.30
CA VAL A 4 6.27 15.68 -19.67
C VAL A 4 5.11 14.84 -20.21
N GLU A 5 4.43 15.35 -21.24
CA GLU A 5 3.42 14.60 -21.98
C GLU A 5 4.07 13.84 -23.15
N LEU A 6 3.80 12.54 -23.25
CA LEU A 6 4.29 11.68 -24.33
C LEU A 6 3.14 11.32 -25.29
N ARG A 7 3.40 11.43 -26.60
CA ARG A 7 2.46 11.10 -27.67
C ARG A 7 2.88 9.81 -28.40
N PRO A 8 1.96 9.14 -29.11
CA PRO A 8 2.31 8.02 -29.99
C PRO A 8 3.42 8.40 -30.98
N GLY A 9 4.48 7.59 -31.02
CA GLY A 9 5.69 7.85 -31.82
C GLY A 9 6.84 8.51 -31.05
N ASP A 10 6.60 9.02 -29.83
CA ASP A 10 7.67 9.61 -29.02
C ASP A 10 8.54 8.54 -28.35
N THR A 11 9.80 8.90 -28.08
CA THR A 11 10.75 8.11 -27.30
C THR A 11 11.18 8.89 -26.08
N LEU A 12 11.00 8.30 -24.90
CA LEU A 12 11.50 8.85 -23.65
C LEU A 12 12.94 8.38 -23.42
N ASN A 13 13.87 9.33 -23.40
CA ASN A 13 15.26 9.09 -23.04
C ASN A 13 15.48 9.52 -21.60
N ILE A 14 15.86 8.58 -20.74
CA ILE A 14 16.22 8.81 -19.34
C ILE A 14 17.73 8.67 -19.24
N VAL A 15 18.42 9.77 -19.01
CA VAL A 15 19.84 9.78 -18.69
C VAL A 15 19.96 9.96 -17.19
N TRP A 16 20.61 9.00 -16.53
CA TRP A 16 20.91 9.05 -15.12
C TRP A 16 22.42 9.07 -14.93
N THR A 17 22.92 10.15 -14.34
CA THR A 17 24.28 10.26 -13.84
C THR A 17 24.31 10.01 -12.34
N SER A 18 25.26 9.20 -11.90
CA SER A 18 25.49 8.90 -10.49
C SER A 18 26.98 8.92 -10.19
N VAL A 19 27.33 9.45 -9.03
CA VAL A 19 28.70 9.46 -8.52
C VAL A 19 28.84 8.25 -7.59
N GLN A 20 29.77 7.34 -7.92
CA GLN A 20 30.04 6.15 -7.12
C GLN A 20 31.42 6.25 -6.48
N ASP A 21 31.47 6.07 -5.16
CA ASP A 21 32.73 5.89 -4.45
C ASP A 21 33.26 4.47 -4.66
N THR A 22 34.47 4.36 -5.18
CA THR A 22 35.18 3.10 -5.38
C THR A 22 36.48 3.08 -4.57
N PRO A 23 37.09 1.91 -4.33
CA PRO A 23 38.37 1.83 -3.61
C PRO A 23 39.53 2.60 -4.28
N LEU A 24 39.37 3.02 -5.54
CA LEU A 24 40.36 3.79 -6.30
C LEU A 24 40.01 5.28 -6.43
N GLY A 25 38.94 5.73 -5.75
CA GLY A 25 38.44 7.10 -5.78
C GLY A 25 37.00 7.22 -6.30
N VAL A 26 36.61 8.44 -6.59
CA VAL A 26 35.25 8.80 -7.04
C VAL A 26 35.12 8.58 -8.55
N LYS A 27 34.09 7.85 -8.98
CA LYS A 27 33.80 7.62 -10.40
C LYS A 27 32.40 8.10 -10.75
N GLU A 28 32.30 8.96 -11.77
CA GLU A 28 31.01 9.28 -12.39
C GLU A 28 30.59 8.16 -13.34
N VAL A 29 29.36 7.68 -13.15
CA VAL A 29 28.74 6.65 -13.98
C VAL A 29 27.47 7.24 -14.58
N GLU A 30 27.43 7.28 -15.91
CA GLU A 30 26.22 7.61 -16.66
C GLU A 30 25.57 6.34 -17.17
N SER A 31 24.24 6.27 -17.07
CA SER A 31 23.42 5.25 -17.68
C SER A 31 22.30 5.92 -18.47
N SER A 32 22.15 5.55 -19.74
CA SER A 32 21.06 6.01 -20.58
C SER A 32 20.09 4.88 -20.87
N PHE A 33 18.79 5.17 -20.75
CA PHE A 33 17.71 4.26 -21.08
C PHE A 33 16.77 4.94 -22.06
N ALA A 34 16.46 4.29 -23.17
CA ALA A 34 15.45 4.75 -24.12
C ALA A 34 14.23 3.84 -24.04
N PHE A 35 13.05 4.43 -23.91
CA PHE A 35 11.78 3.71 -23.96
C PHE A 35 10.87 4.35 -25.00
N SER A 36 10.41 3.56 -25.97
CA SER A 36 9.37 4.00 -26.89
C SER A 36 8.03 4.16 -26.18
N TYR A 37 7.16 5.01 -26.73
CA TYR A 37 5.78 5.18 -26.25
C TYR A 37 5.05 3.84 -26.10
N ASP A 38 5.18 2.94 -27.07
CA ASP A 38 4.51 1.64 -27.07
C ASP A 38 5.08 0.68 -26.02
N GLU A 39 6.39 0.72 -25.75
CA GLU A 39 7.00 -0.05 -24.65
C GLU A 39 6.57 0.47 -23.29
N LEU A 40 6.50 1.79 -23.11
CA LEU A 40 5.98 2.40 -21.88
C LEU A 40 4.52 2.05 -21.69
N LEU A 41 3.69 2.18 -22.72
CA LEU A 41 2.29 1.76 -22.69
C LEU A 41 2.16 0.28 -22.39
N THR A 42 3.00 -0.57 -22.96
CA THR A 42 2.95 -2.03 -22.72
C THR A 42 3.35 -2.36 -21.29
N ARG A 43 4.37 -1.69 -20.73
CA ARG A 43 4.77 -1.84 -19.32
C ARG A 43 3.74 -1.26 -18.35
N LEU A 44 3.11 -0.14 -18.68
CA LEU A 44 2.04 0.46 -17.89
C LEU A 44 0.77 -0.38 -17.98
N LYS A 45 0.43 -0.90 -19.16
CA LYS A 45 -0.67 -1.84 -19.37
C LYS A 45 -0.36 -3.17 -18.72
N SER A 46 0.86 -3.68 -18.69
CA SER A 46 1.18 -4.93 -17.98
C SER A 46 1.18 -4.74 -16.47
N LYS A 47 1.58 -3.56 -15.95
CA LYS A 47 1.41 -3.19 -14.54
C LYS A 47 -0.04 -2.86 -14.17
N GLY A 48 -0.84 -2.33 -15.09
CA GLY A 48 -2.28 -2.07 -14.92
C GLY A 48 -3.18 -3.27 -15.21
N ARG A 49 -2.68 -4.27 -15.96
CA ARG A 49 -3.24 -5.60 -16.23
C ARG A 49 -2.60 -6.69 -15.36
N ALA A 50 -1.69 -6.34 -14.44
CA ALA A 50 -1.48 -7.12 -13.23
C ALA A 50 -2.82 -7.04 -12.51
N GLY A 51 -3.68 -8.01 -12.84
CA GLY A 51 -5.11 -7.81 -12.93
C GLY A 51 -5.69 -7.16 -11.68
N LYS A 52 -6.72 -6.33 -11.87
CA LYS A 52 -7.75 -6.25 -10.82
C LYS A 52 -8.14 -7.70 -10.53
N SER A 53 -7.58 -8.25 -9.46
CA SER A 53 -7.91 -9.59 -8.99
C SER A 53 -9.43 -9.70 -8.99
N ARG A 54 -10.01 -10.87 -9.27
CA ARG A 54 -11.47 -11.09 -9.09
C ARG A 54 -11.94 -10.60 -7.70
N ARG A 55 -11.03 -10.58 -6.72
CA ARG A 55 -11.24 -10.07 -5.36
C ARG A 55 -11.33 -8.55 -5.27
N SER A 56 -10.77 -7.77 -6.21
CA SER A 56 -10.71 -6.29 -6.17
C SER A 56 -12.08 -5.60 -6.06
N GLY A 57 -13.18 -6.31 -6.39
CA GLY A 57 -14.54 -5.80 -6.25
C GLY A 57 -15.23 -6.13 -4.93
N THR A 58 -14.68 -7.05 -4.13
CA THR A 58 -15.33 -7.55 -2.91
C THR A 58 -15.07 -6.64 -1.72
N ASN A 59 -15.95 -6.72 -0.71
CA ASN A 59 -15.82 -5.89 0.49
C ASN A 59 -14.53 -6.22 1.27
N GLY A 60 -14.10 -7.50 1.31
CA GLY A 60 -12.84 -7.90 1.94
C GLY A 60 -11.58 -7.30 1.27
N ALA A 61 -11.58 -7.10 -0.05
CA ALA A 61 -10.47 -6.42 -0.72
C ALA A 61 -10.49 -4.90 -0.53
N ARG A 62 -11.68 -4.29 -0.46
CA ARG A 62 -11.83 -2.87 -0.09
C ARG A 62 -11.33 -2.64 1.33
N PHE A 63 -11.74 -3.48 2.27
CA PHE A 63 -11.26 -3.45 3.64
C PHE A 63 -9.74 -3.63 3.71
N SER A 64 -9.17 -4.57 2.96
CA SER A 64 -7.71 -4.76 2.90
C SER A 64 -6.95 -3.48 2.49
N ARG A 65 -7.55 -2.68 1.59
CA ARG A 65 -6.97 -1.41 1.18
C ARG A 65 -7.05 -0.36 2.29
N ILE A 66 -8.17 -0.30 3.00
CA ILE A 66 -8.38 0.61 4.12
C ILE A 66 -7.41 0.29 5.24
N VAL A 67 -7.25 -0.98 5.60
CA VAL A 67 -6.22 -1.45 6.54
C VAL A 67 -4.85 -0.92 6.13
N ALA A 68 -4.40 -1.20 4.91
CA ALA A 68 -3.07 -0.77 4.46
C ALA A 68 -2.86 0.76 4.50
N LEU A 69 -3.91 1.54 4.24
CA LEU A 69 -3.87 3.00 4.33
C LEU A 69 -3.81 3.47 5.79
N SER A 70 -4.68 2.94 6.65
CA SER A 70 -4.75 3.27 8.07
C SER A 70 -3.46 2.89 8.79
N THR A 71 -2.91 1.70 8.57
CA THR A 71 -1.64 1.26 9.18
C THR A 71 -0.48 2.17 8.75
N ASN A 72 -0.42 2.55 7.46
CA ASN A 72 0.62 3.46 6.98
C ASN A 72 0.46 4.88 7.52
N ALA A 73 -0.78 5.36 7.64
CA ALA A 73 -1.06 6.67 8.22
C ALA A 73 -0.63 6.71 9.69
N LEU A 74 -1.06 5.73 10.50
CA LEU A 74 -0.69 5.59 11.90
C LEU A 74 0.83 5.51 12.09
N ARG A 75 1.53 4.74 11.26
CA ARG A 75 2.99 4.64 11.29
C ARG A 75 3.70 5.95 10.96
N LYS A 76 3.19 6.71 9.98
CA LYS A 76 3.81 7.97 9.51
C LYS A 76 3.35 9.20 10.30
N GLY A 77 2.29 9.08 11.10
CA GLY A 77 1.65 10.21 11.78
C GLY A 77 0.89 11.16 10.86
N LYS A 78 0.70 10.81 9.58
CA LYS A 78 0.05 11.65 8.57
C LYS A 78 -0.55 10.81 7.44
N TRP A 79 -1.61 11.31 6.82
CA TRP A 79 -2.18 10.72 5.62
C TRP A 79 -1.22 10.82 4.44
N SER A 80 -1.42 10.00 3.40
CA SER A 80 -0.66 10.10 2.15
C SER A 80 -0.86 11.44 1.43
N THR A 81 -1.94 12.16 1.74
CA THR A 81 -2.24 13.51 1.27
C THR A 81 -1.45 14.60 2.01
N GLY A 82 -0.75 14.25 3.10
CA GLY A 82 0.00 15.20 3.93
C GLY A 82 -0.80 15.80 5.08
N ALA A 83 -2.10 15.52 5.20
CA ALA A 83 -2.92 15.95 6.32
C ALA A 83 -2.52 15.24 7.62
N ASP A 84 -2.61 15.96 8.74
CA ASP A 84 -2.47 15.39 10.08
C ASP A 84 -3.52 14.31 10.32
N ILE A 85 -3.17 13.31 11.14
CA ILE A 85 -4.09 12.23 11.48
C ILE A 85 -4.64 12.44 12.88
N ASP A 86 -5.96 12.27 13.01
CA ASP A 86 -6.55 11.87 14.29
C ASP A 86 -6.50 10.34 14.37
N ARG A 87 -5.70 9.82 15.29
CA ARG A 87 -5.53 8.37 15.47
C ARG A 87 -6.84 7.69 15.88
N GLY A 88 -7.69 8.38 16.65
CA GLY A 88 -9.01 7.89 17.05
C GLY A 88 -9.93 7.79 15.83
N GLU A 89 -9.97 8.83 15.01
CA GLU A 89 -10.77 8.84 13.78
C GLU A 89 -10.35 7.75 12.78
N VAL A 90 -9.03 7.53 12.62
CA VAL A 90 -8.49 6.44 11.78
C VAL A 90 -8.95 5.08 12.28
N PHE A 91 -8.99 4.90 13.61
CA PHE A 91 -9.44 3.65 14.23
C PHE A 91 -10.95 3.45 14.07
N THR A 92 -11.78 4.47 14.33
CA THR A 92 -13.23 4.40 14.12
C THR A 92 -13.58 4.02 12.69
N LYS A 93 -12.94 4.68 11.70
CA LYS A 93 -13.12 4.34 10.28
C LYS A 93 -12.71 2.92 9.93
N LEU A 94 -11.68 2.39 10.59
CA LEU A 94 -11.25 1.00 10.41
C LEU A 94 -12.32 0.04 10.95
N MET A 95 -12.85 0.30 12.14
CA MET A 95 -13.88 -0.54 12.78
C MET A 95 -15.21 -0.49 12.04
N GLU A 96 -15.69 0.68 11.64
CA GLU A 96 -16.89 0.83 10.80
C GLU A 96 -16.81 -0.06 9.56
N LYS A 97 -15.66 -0.05 8.90
CA LYS A 97 -15.44 -0.83 7.67
C LYS A 97 -15.24 -2.32 7.92
N PHE A 98 -14.83 -2.70 9.12
CA PHE A 98 -14.80 -4.09 9.53
C PHE A 98 -16.21 -4.63 9.77
N HIS A 99 -17.08 -3.86 10.43
CA HIS A 99 -18.48 -4.25 10.68
C HIS A 99 -19.33 -4.36 9.41
N GLU A 100 -18.90 -3.75 8.30
CA GLU A 100 -19.49 -3.93 6.97
C GLU A 100 -19.09 -5.25 6.27
N LEU A 101 -18.23 -6.08 6.90
CA LEU A 101 -17.80 -7.35 6.32
C LEU A 101 -18.69 -8.51 6.77
N ASP A 102 -19.18 -9.25 5.78
CA ASP A 102 -19.77 -10.56 6.00
C ASP A 102 -18.67 -11.61 6.29
N GLU A 103 -19.01 -12.68 7.00
CA GLU A 103 -18.03 -13.72 7.40
C GLU A 103 -17.30 -14.34 6.20
N ASP A 104 -18.02 -14.53 5.10
CA ASP A 104 -17.50 -15.07 3.85
C ASP A 104 -16.61 -14.09 3.07
N GLU A 105 -16.51 -12.83 3.49
CA GLU A 105 -15.55 -11.85 2.95
C GLU A 105 -14.17 -11.93 3.63
N TYR A 106 -14.05 -12.56 4.79
CA TYR A 106 -12.75 -12.70 5.48
C TYR A 106 -11.72 -13.47 4.65
N LYS A 107 -12.17 -14.42 3.82
CA LYS A 107 -11.33 -15.15 2.87
C LYS A 107 -10.76 -14.27 1.75
N ASN A 108 -11.40 -13.13 1.48
CA ASN A 108 -10.98 -12.17 0.46
C ASN A 108 -10.01 -11.12 1.00
N ILE A 109 -9.77 -11.09 2.32
CA ILE A 109 -8.77 -10.22 2.92
C ILE A 109 -7.36 -10.67 2.53
N THR A 110 -6.55 -9.75 2.04
CA THR A 110 -5.18 -10.03 1.60
C THR A 110 -4.25 -10.34 2.78
N SER A 111 -3.27 -11.23 2.60
CA SER A 111 -2.29 -11.58 3.64
C SER A 111 -1.55 -10.36 4.20
N ASN A 112 -1.26 -9.36 3.35
CA ASN A 112 -0.64 -8.11 3.78
C ASN A 112 -1.53 -7.31 4.74
N ALA A 113 -2.84 -7.27 4.50
CA ALA A 113 -3.79 -6.64 5.40
C ALA A 113 -3.87 -7.42 6.73
N ARG A 114 -3.89 -8.75 6.70
CA ARG A 114 -3.86 -9.58 7.92
C ARG A 114 -2.63 -9.28 8.78
N ASN A 115 -1.45 -9.25 8.17
CA ASN A 115 -0.19 -8.94 8.85
C ASN A 115 -0.17 -7.49 9.39
N SER A 116 -0.79 -6.55 8.68
CA SER A 116 -0.87 -5.15 9.12
C SER A 116 -1.80 -4.98 10.32
N ILE A 117 -2.91 -5.72 10.39
CA ILE A 117 -3.80 -5.76 11.55
C ILE A 117 -3.10 -6.39 12.75
N LEU A 118 -2.41 -7.52 12.54
CA LEU A 118 -1.60 -8.17 13.58
C LEU A 118 -0.54 -7.22 14.15
N SER A 119 0.21 -6.55 13.26
CA SER A 119 1.23 -5.57 13.67
C SER A 119 0.62 -4.38 14.41
N LEU A 120 -0.56 -3.90 14.02
CA LEU A 120 -1.29 -2.86 14.76
C LEU A 120 -1.70 -3.33 16.16
N TYR A 121 -2.15 -4.57 16.29
CA TYR A 121 -2.54 -5.17 17.57
C TYR A 121 -1.34 -5.33 18.51
N GLU A 122 -0.22 -5.82 18.00
CA GLU A 122 1.04 -5.96 18.78
C GLU A 122 1.63 -4.60 19.18
N GLN A 123 1.53 -3.59 18.32
CA GLN A 123 2.08 -2.25 18.54
C GLN A 123 1.06 -1.26 19.13
N SER A 124 -0.04 -1.77 19.69
CA SER A 124 -1.22 -1.00 20.14
C SER A 124 -0.99 -0.12 21.39
N SER A 125 0.24 0.30 21.70
CA SER A 125 0.53 1.15 22.87
C SER A 125 -0.25 2.47 22.88
N PHE A 126 -0.71 2.92 21.70
CA PHE A 126 -1.51 4.12 21.49
C PHE A 126 -3.04 3.89 21.49
N LEU A 127 -3.51 2.64 21.62
CA LEU A 127 -4.93 2.31 21.70
C LEU A 127 -5.38 2.19 23.16
N ASN A 128 -6.61 2.60 23.45
CA ASN A 128 -7.24 2.37 24.74
C ASN A 128 -7.67 0.89 24.90
N THR A 129 -8.11 0.49 26.10
CA THR A 129 -8.45 -0.91 26.41
C THR A 129 -9.58 -1.46 25.54
N GLU A 130 -10.61 -0.65 25.27
CA GLU A 130 -11.78 -1.05 24.45
C GLU A 130 -11.36 -1.25 22.98
N GLN A 131 -10.59 -0.33 22.43
CA GLN A 131 -10.05 -0.40 21.07
C GLN A 131 -9.15 -1.62 20.88
N LYS A 132 -8.37 -2.01 21.91
CA LYS A 132 -7.58 -3.25 21.86
C LYS A 132 -8.44 -4.50 21.84
N GLN A 133 -9.52 -4.53 22.63
CA GLN A 133 -10.45 -5.67 22.63
C GLN A 133 -11.14 -5.81 21.27
N GLU A 134 -11.62 -4.71 20.70
CA GLU A 134 -12.23 -4.69 19.38
C GLU A 134 -11.26 -5.13 18.28
N LEU A 135 -10.03 -4.62 18.27
CA LEU A 135 -9.00 -5.04 17.32
C LEU A 135 -8.62 -6.52 17.50
N GLY A 136 -8.66 -7.03 18.73
CA GLY A 136 -8.48 -8.45 19.02
C GLY A 136 -9.56 -9.33 18.38
N SER A 137 -10.81 -8.86 18.33
CA SER A 137 -11.89 -9.57 17.65
C SER A 137 -11.65 -9.67 16.13
N ILE A 138 -11.14 -8.61 15.51
CA ILE A 138 -10.73 -8.58 14.11
C ILE A 138 -9.59 -9.58 13.86
N VAL A 139 -8.56 -9.57 14.71
CA VAL A 139 -7.43 -10.50 14.60
C VAL A 139 -7.92 -11.94 14.65
N ASN A 140 -8.85 -12.27 15.54
CA ASN A 140 -9.42 -13.62 15.65
C ASN A 140 -10.24 -14.00 14.41
N ALA A 141 -11.08 -13.10 13.91
CA ALA A 141 -11.93 -13.33 12.74
C ALA A 141 -11.13 -13.46 11.43
N VAL A 142 -10.08 -12.65 11.26
CA VAL A 142 -9.30 -12.54 10.02
C VAL A 142 -8.07 -13.45 10.02
N GLY A 143 -7.48 -13.69 11.19
CA GLY A 143 -6.26 -14.48 11.37
C GLY A 143 -6.48 -15.98 11.20
N GLY A 144 -7.71 -16.45 11.35
CA GLY A 144 -8.00 -17.89 11.39
C GLY A 144 -7.31 -18.52 12.59
N LEU A 145 -7.99 -18.49 13.74
CA LEU A 145 -7.68 -19.45 14.81
C LEU A 145 -7.92 -20.85 14.24
N SER A 146 -6.85 -21.41 13.68
CA SER A 146 -6.68 -22.84 13.52
C SER A 146 -6.54 -23.37 14.94
N HIS A 147 -7.67 -23.77 15.53
CA HIS A 147 -7.65 -24.72 16.64
C HIS A 147 -7.35 -26.12 16.09
#